data_AF-A0A7J8MVP3-F1
#
_entry.id   AF-A0A7J8MVP3-F1
#
_cell.length_a   1.000
_cell.length_b   1.000
_cell.length_c   1.000
_cell.angle_alpha   90.00
_cell.angle_beta   90.00
_cell.angle_gamma   90.00
#
_symmetry.space_group_name_H-M   'P 1'
#
loop_
_entity.id
_entity.type
_entity.pdbx_description
1 polymer ?
#
loop_
_entity_poly.entity_id
_entity_poly.type
_entity_poly.pdbx_seq_one_letter_code
_entity_poly.pdbx_strand_id
1 'polypeptide(L)'
;MGVRLPHELNVYQDIFKEFYLSKYSGRRLMWQNSLGHCVLKADFPKGKKELAVSLFQTVVLMLFNDAQKLSFQDIKDSTGIEDKELRRTLQSLACGKVRVLQKLPKGRDVEDNDSFIFNDGFTAPLYRIKVNAIQMKETVEENTSTTERVFQDRQYQVDAAIVRIMKTRKVLSHTLLITELFQQLKFPIKPADLKKRIESLIDREYLERDKNNPQIYNYLA
;
A
#
# COMPACT_ATOMS: atom_id res chain seq x y z
N MET A 1 -5.50 6.72 6.80
CA MET A 1 -4.32 7.50 7.25
C MET A 1 -4.47 8.91 6.70
N GLY A 2 -4.76 9.88 7.57
CA GLY A 2 -4.94 11.28 7.15
C GLY A 2 -3.61 12.00 7.16
N VAL A 3 -3.17 12.52 6.01
CA VAL A 3 -2.06 13.46 5.94
C VAL A 3 -2.65 14.86 5.80
N ARG A 4 -2.12 15.81 6.56
CA ARG A 4 -2.48 17.22 6.48
C ARG A 4 -1.74 17.83 5.29
N LEU A 5 -2.45 18.01 4.19
CA LEU A 5 -1.88 18.65 3.01
C LEU A 5 -1.87 20.18 3.21
N PRO A 6 -0.88 20.88 2.63
CA PRO A 6 -0.88 22.33 2.49
C PRO A 6 -2.19 22.83 1.89
N HIS A 7 -2.62 24.02 2.32
CA HIS A 7 -3.90 24.61 1.92
C HIS A 7 -4.03 24.67 0.39
N GLU A 8 -2.96 25.05 -0.29
CA GLU A 8 -2.90 25.17 -1.74
C GLU A 8 -3.24 23.85 -2.45
N LEU A 9 -2.79 22.71 -1.91
CA LEU A 9 -3.07 21.39 -2.48
C LEU A 9 -4.51 20.94 -2.22
N ASN A 10 -5.06 21.25 -1.04
CA ASN A 10 -6.45 20.91 -0.70
C ASN A 10 -7.44 21.62 -1.64
N VAL A 11 -7.20 22.89 -1.95
CA VAL A 11 -8.05 23.67 -2.87
C VAL A 11 -8.18 22.96 -4.22
N TYR A 12 -7.09 22.50 -4.82
CA TYR A 12 -7.14 21.78 -6.09
C TYR A 12 -7.79 20.39 -5.97
N GLN A 13 -7.60 19.69 -4.85
CA GLN A 13 -8.29 18.41 -4.62
C GLN A 13 -9.80 18.59 -4.53
N ASP A 14 -10.28 19.65 -3.87
CA ASP A 14 -11.70 19.92 -3.71
C ASP A 14 -12.35 20.34 -5.03
N ILE A 15 -11.71 21.24 -5.79
CA ILE A 15 -12.16 21.63 -7.13
C ILE A 15 -12.29 20.39 -8.03
N PHE A 16 -11.29 19.50 -8.04
CA PHE A 16 -11.34 18.29 -8.84
C PHE A 16 -12.42 17.31 -8.34
N LYS A 17 -12.60 17.19 -7.03
CA LYS A 17 -13.61 16.32 -6.43
C LYS A 17 -15.01 16.75 -6.81
N GLU A 18 -15.32 18.05 -6.74
CA GLU A 18 -16.60 18.62 -7.19
C GLU A 18 -16.84 18.35 -8.68
N PHE A 19 -15.83 18.62 -9.51
CA PHE A 19 -15.89 18.32 -10.94
C PHE A 19 -16.17 16.82 -11.21
N TYR A 20 -15.47 15.92 -10.52
CA TYR A 20 -15.63 14.48 -10.75
C TYR A 20 -17.00 13.98 -10.30
N LEU A 21 -17.47 14.40 -9.13
CA LEU A 21 -18.74 13.95 -8.56
C LEU A 21 -19.95 14.55 -9.29
N SER A 22 -19.83 15.75 -9.87
CA SER A 22 -20.89 16.30 -10.74
C SER A 22 -21.05 15.51 -12.04
N LYS A 23 -19.97 14.93 -12.57
CA LYS A 23 -19.99 14.12 -13.81
C LYS A 23 -20.34 12.65 -13.57
N TYR A 24 -19.94 12.07 -12.43
CA TYR A 24 -20.10 10.63 -12.16
C TYR A 24 -20.88 10.39 -10.87
N SER A 25 -22.22 10.43 -10.97
CA SER A 25 -23.14 10.17 -9.85
C SER A 25 -22.99 8.75 -9.28
N GLY A 26 -23.11 8.61 -7.95
CA GLY A 26 -23.05 7.33 -7.26
C GLY A 26 -21.64 6.77 -7.01
N ARG A 27 -20.59 7.52 -7.37
CA ARG A 27 -19.19 7.16 -7.06
C ARG A 27 -18.68 7.89 -5.82
N ARG A 28 -17.68 7.30 -5.16
CA ARG A 28 -16.93 7.93 -4.07
C ARG A 28 -15.45 8.00 -4.42
N LEU A 29 -14.86 9.18 -4.31
CA LEU A 29 -13.41 9.36 -4.45
C LEU A 29 -12.70 9.09 -3.13
N MET A 30 -11.59 8.36 -3.20
CA MET A 30 -10.66 8.16 -2.09
C MET A 30 -9.25 8.44 -2.58
N TRP A 31 -8.60 9.45 -2.01
CA TRP A 31 -7.25 9.85 -2.36
C TRP A 31 -6.22 8.89 -1.74
N GLN A 32 -5.29 8.42 -2.57
CA GLN A 32 -4.18 7.55 -2.15
C GLN A 32 -2.88 8.36 -2.11
N ASN A 33 -2.65 9.05 -0.99
CA ASN A 33 -1.53 9.99 -0.82
C ASN A 33 -0.14 9.33 -1.00
N SER A 34 -0.02 8.04 -0.69
CA SER A 34 1.20 7.26 -0.87
C SER A 34 1.66 7.14 -2.34
N LEU A 35 0.74 7.30 -3.30
CA LEU A 35 1.03 7.26 -4.74
C LEU A 35 1.29 8.65 -5.34
N GLY A 36 1.07 9.71 -4.54
CA GLY A 36 1.24 11.09 -4.98
C GLY A 36 2.70 11.47 -5.17
N HIS A 37 2.97 12.26 -6.22
CA HIS A 37 4.28 12.84 -6.49
C HIS A 37 4.12 14.26 -7.05
N CYS A 38 5.11 15.10 -6.77
CA CYS A 38 5.10 16.52 -7.15
C CYS A 38 6.48 16.93 -7.67
N VAL A 39 6.52 18.05 -8.39
CA VAL A 39 7.76 18.74 -8.74
C VAL A 39 7.75 20.09 -8.04
N LEU A 40 8.70 20.30 -7.13
CA LEU A 40 8.86 21.54 -6.39
C LEU A 40 9.98 22.37 -7.00
N LYS A 41 9.74 23.67 -7.18
CA LYS A 41 10.80 24.63 -7.46
C LYS A 41 11.34 25.10 -6.12
N ALA A 42 12.62 24.84 -5.88
CA ALA A 42 13.31 25.23 -4.66
C ALA A 42 14.33 26.33 -4.97
N ASP A 43 14.28 27.40 -4.20
CA ASP A 43 15.27 28.48 -4.27
C ASP A 43 16.39 28.18 -3.25
N PHE A 44 17.59 27.89 -3.77
CA PHE A 44 18.78 27.73 -2.94
C PHE A 44 19.73 28.90 -3.20
N PRO A 45 20.55 29.31 -2.21
CA PRO A 45 21.52 30.40 -2.40
C PRO A 45 22.46 30.21 -3.60
N LYS A 46 22.75 28.95 -3.98
CA LYS A 46 23.63 28.60 -5.10
C LYS A 46 22.88 28.37 -6.42
N GLY A 47 21.60 28.73 -6.48
CA GLY A 47 20.77 28.67 -7.68
C GLY A 47 19.52 27.81 -7.52
N LYS A 48 18.51 28.14 -8.33
CA LYS A 48 17.21 27.46 -8.34
C LYS A 48 17.33 26.01 -8.84
N LYS A 49 16.55 25.11 -8.25
CA LYS A 49 16.49 23.69 -8.59
C LYS A 49 15.05 23.19 -8.66
N GLU A 50 14.82 22.12 -9.41
CA GLU A 50 13.56 21.39 -9.41
C GLU A 50 13.72 20.05 -8.69
N LEU A 51 12.92 19.83 -7.65
CA LEU A 51 12.91 18.61 -6.86
C LEU A 51 11.70 17.76 -7.28
N ALA A 52 11.96 16.63 -7.92
CA ALA A 52 10.93 15.60 -8.12
C ALA A 52 10.87 14.74 -6.86
N VAL A 53 9.75 14.83 -6.15
CA VAL A 53 9.55 14.32 -4.78
C VAL A 53 8.21 13.60 -4.65
N SER A 54 8.08 12.73 -3.64
CA SER A 54 6.78 12.16 -3.23
C SER A 54 5.90 13.23 -2.59
N LEU A 55 4.60 12.93 -2.43
CA LEU A 55 3.68 13.81 -1.72
C LEU A 55 4.10 14.02 -0.26
N PHE A 56 4.53 12.98 0.45
CA PHE A 56 4.99 13.11 1.83
C PHE A 56 6.23 13.99 1.95
N GLN A 57 7.21 13.83 1.04
CA GLN A 57 8.36 14.72 0.96
C GLN A 57 7.93 16.16 0.67
N THR A 58 6.92 16.35 -0.18
CA THR A 58 6.39 17.68 -0.53
C THR A 58 5.81 18.38 0.69
N VAL A 59 4.93 17.69 1.43
CA VAL A 59 4.29 18.24 2.62
C VAL A 59 5.35 18.65 3.66
N VAL A 60 6.37 17.82 3.88
CA VAL A 60 7.47 18.13 4.81
C VAL A 60 8.28 19.33 4.34
N LEU A 61 8.68 19.38 3.06
CA LEU A 61 9.49 20.48 2.53
C LEU A 61 8.76 21.81 2.56
N MET A 62 7.44 21.83 2.35
CA MET A 62 6.65 23.06 2.38
C MET A 62 6.61 23.72 3.76
N LEU A 63 6.79 22.96 4.86
CA LEU A 63 6.87 23.55 6.21
C LEU A 63 8.07 24.49 6.37
N PHE A 64 9.14 24.29 5.59
CA PHE A 64 10.36 25.09 5.67
C PHE A 64 10.25 26.45 4.97
N ASN A 65 9.09 26.77 4.36
CA ASN A 65 8.82 28.13 3.89
C ASN A 65 8.56 29.09 5.07
N ASP A 66 8.00 28.58 6.18
CA ASP A 66 7.62 29.39 7.35
C ASP A 66 8.54 29.17 8.56
N ALA A 67 9.40 28.15 8.52
CA ALA A 67 10.31 27.80 9.62
C ALA A 67 11.68 27.37 9.12
N GLN A 68 12.75 27.88 9.74
CA GLN A 68 14.12 27.49 9.39
C GLN A 68 14.54 26.16 10.02
N LYS A 69 14.00 25.85 11.21
CA LYS A 69 14.33 24.66 11.99
C LYS A 69 13.06 24.07 12.60
N LEU A 70 12.89 22.75 12.46
CA LEU A 70 11.75 22.01 13.00
C LEU A 70 12.23 20.71 13.66
N SER A 71 11.64 20.33 14.80
CA SER A 71 11.89 19.01 15.39
C SER A 71 11.11 17.91 14.65
N PHE A 72 11.51 16.64 14.85
CA PHE A 72 10.74 15.50 14.36
C PHE A 72 9.27 15.57 14.80
N GLN A 73 9.03 15.91 16.07
CA GLN A 73 7.70 15.99 16.65
C GLN A 73 6.87 17.12 16.01
N ASP A 74 7.47 18.31 15.79
CA ASP A 74 6.76 19.43 15.14
C ASP A 74 6.32 19.07 13.72
N ILE A 75 7.18 18.38 12.96
CA ILE A 75 6.88 17.93 11.60
C ILE A 75 5.77 16.87 11.65
N LYS A 76 5.82 15.92 12.60
CA LYS A 76 4.81 14.89 12.77
C LYS A 76 3.44 15.50 13.06
N ASP A 77 3.37 16.44 14.00
CA ASP A 77 2.11 17.08 14.38
C ASP A 77 1.56 17.98 13.28
N SER A 78 2.42 18.67 12.55
CA SER A 78 2.02 19.55 11.44
C SER A 78 1.53 18.76 10.22
N THR A 79 2.18 17.65 9.88
CA THR A 79 1.88 16.87 8.66
C THR A 79 0.90 15.72 8.89
N GLY A 80 0.77 15.20 10.11
CA GLY A 80 -0.03 14.01 10.42
C GLY A 80 0.47 12.72 9.78
N ILE A 81 1.70 12.68 9.26
CA ILE A 81 2.29 11.48 8.66
C ILE A 81 2.60 10.46 9.77
N GLU A 82 2.31 9.18 9.51
CA GLU A 82 2.62 8.10 10.45
C GLU A 82 4.13 8.01 10.69
N ASP A 83 4.49 7.68 11.93
CA ASP A 83 5.87 7.65 12.42
C ASP A 83 6.86 6.91 11.50
N LYS A 84 6.54 5.66 11.13
CA LYS A 84 7.35 4.82 10.23
C LYS A 84 7.57 5.48 8.86
N GLU A 85 6.53 6.10 8.31
CA GLU A 85 6.58 6.76 7.02
C GLU A 85 7.32 8.11 7.09
N LEU A 86 7.15 8.84 8.19
CA LEU A 86 7.79 10.13 8.40
C LEU A 86 9.30 9.97 8.58
N ARG A 87 9.77 9.02 9.39
CA ARG A 87 11.21 8.74 9.54
C ARG A 87 11.87 8.44 8.20
N ARG A 88 11.21 7.62 7.38
CA ARG A 88 11.67 7.29 6.02
C ARG A 88 11.71 8.51 5.11
N THR A 89 10.67 9.33 5.17
CA THR A 89 10.58 10.57 4.41
C THR A 89 11.73 11.51 4.78
N LEU A 90 11.95 11.75 6.08
CA LEU A 90 13.03 12.60 6.58
C LEU A 90 14.42 12.03 6.29
N GLN A 91 14.59 10.71 6.41
CA GLN A 91 15.86 10.03 6.08
C GLN A 91 16.21 10.23 4.60
N SER A 92 15.23 10.20 3.69
CA SER A 92 15.44 10.45 2.26
C SER A 92 15.84 11.89 1.95
N LEU A 93 15.38 12.86 2.75
CA LEU A 93 15.61 14.29 2.58
C LEU A 93 16.90 14.79 3.26
N ALA A 94 17.33 14.14 4.35
CA ALA A 94 18.41 14.63 5.22
C ALA A 94 19.62 13.70 5.33
N CYS A 95 19.42 12.38 5.26
CA CYS A 95 20.48 11.39 5.53
C CYS A 95 21.05 10.76 4.25
N GLY A 96 20.28 10.78 3.15
CA GLY A 96 20.62 10.18 1.87
C GLY A 96 21.72 10.91 1.08
N LYS A 97 21.79 10.60 -0.22
CA LYS A 97 22.72 11.28 -1.17
C LYS A 97 22.29 12.71 -1.45
N VAL A 98 20.99 12.93 -1.59
CA VAL A 98 20.40 14.24 -1.87
C VAL A 98 19.92 14.83 -0.55
N ARG A 99 20.74 15.69 0.05
CA ARG A 99 20.48 16.27 1.37
C ARG A 99 19.93 17.68 1.26
N VAL A 100 18.65 17.78 0.91
CA VAL A 100 17.94 19.07 0.85
C VAL A 100 17.67 19.64 2.25
N LEU A 101 17.65 18.77 3.26
CA LEU A 101 17.61 19.13 4.67
C LEU A 101 18.91 18.69 5.37
N GLN A 102 19.23 19.31 6.49
CA GLN A 102 20.29 18.90 7.42
C GLN A 102 19.66 18.37 8.72
N LYS A 103 20.06 17.15 9.13
CA LYS A 103 19.65 16.56 10.42
C LYS A 103 20.62 16.95 11.53
N LEU A 104 20.08 17.22 12.71
CA LEU A 104 20.80 17.50 13.95
C LEU A 104 20.25 16.61 15.07
N PRO A 105 21.09 15.77 15.72
CA PRO A 105 22.48 15.44 15.36
C PRO A 105 22.58 14.74 13.99
N LYS A 106 23.78 14.78 13.38
CA LYS A 106 24.03 14.06 12.12
C LYS A 106 24.04 12.55 12.38
N GLY A 107 23.39 11.78 11.52
CA GLY A 107 23.29 10.33 11.65
C GLY A 107 22.59 9.71 10.44
N ARG A 108 22.57 8.38 10.38
CA ARG A 108 21.87 7.64 9.33
C ARG A 108 20.38 7.52 9.62
N ASP A 109 20.04 7.35 10.89
CA ASP A 109 18.67 7.08 11.35
C ASP A 109 18.03 8.35 11.91
N VAL A 110 16.70 8.34 11.96
CA VAL A 110 15.88 9.46 12.43
C VAL A 110 15.24 9.07 13.76
N GLU A 111 15.56 9.82 14.80
CA GLU A 111 15.13 9.65 16.18
C GLU A 111 14.18 10.79 16.61
N ASP A 112 13.45 10.59 17.71
CA ASP A 112 12.39 11.51 18.16
C ASP A 112 12.89 12.91 18.53
N ASN A 113 14.12 12.98 19.03
CA ASN A 113 14.74 14.21 19.47
C ASN A 113 15.52 14.92 18.34
N ASP A 114 15.45 14.40 17.11
CA ASP A 114 16.14 15.02 15.99
C ASP A 114 15.47 16.32 15.56
N SER A 115 16.29 17.24 15.07
CA SER A 115 15.85 18.46 14.40
C SER A 115 16.34 18.52 12.96
N PHE A 116 15.59 19.20 12.12
CA PHE A 116 15.85 19.34 10.70
C PHE A 116 15.90 20.82 10.33
N ILE A 117 16.85 21.19 9.48
CA ILE A 117 17.07 22.56 9.00
C ILE A 117 17.16 22.52 7.47
N PHE A 118 16.65 23.55 6.80
CA PHE A 118 16.87 23.72 5.36
C PHE A 118 18.38 23.81 5.03
N ASN A 119 18.85 23.11 4.00
CA ASN A 119 20.27 23.08 3.66
C ASN A 119 20.64 24.20 2.69
N ASP A 120 20.94 25.40 3.20
CA ASP A 120 21.43 26.54 2.42
C ASP A 120 22.71 26.22 1.63
N GLY A 121 23.52 25.30 2.14
CA GLY A 121 24.77 24.86 1.51
C GLY A 121 24.59 23.87 0.37
N PHE A 122 23.37 23.41 0.09
CA PHE A 122 23.08 22.35 -0.86
C PHE A 122 23.61 22.65 -2.27
N THR A 123 24.22 21.64 -2.87
CA THR A 123 24.71 21.69 -4.25
C THR A 123 24.35 20.42 -4.98
N ALA A 124 24.02 20.57 -6.26
CA ALA A 124 23.79 19.44 -7.15
C ALA A 124 24.18 19.84 -8.60
N PRO A 125 24.79 18.92 -9.36
CA PRO A 125 25.21 19.20 -10.73
C PRO A 125 24.01 19.42 -11.67
N LEU A 126 22.91 18.71 -11.44
CA LEU A 126 21.71 18.79 -12.28
C LEU A 126 20.77 19.89 -11.76
N TYR A 127 20.00 20.50 -12.67
CA TYR A 127 18.91 21.42 -12.32
C TYR A 127 17.71 20.67 -11.74
N ARG A 128 17.29 19.59 -12.42
CA ARG A 128 16.21 18.72 -11.97
C ARG A 128 16.77 17.51 -11.24
N ILE A 129 16.34 17.32 -10.01
CA ILE A 129 16.88 16.34 -9.07
C ILE A 129 15.72 15.45 -8.62
N LYS A 130 15.87 14.15 -8.82
CA LYS A 130 14.93 13.18 -8.27
C LYS A 130 15.38 12.80 -6.86
N VAL A 131 14.60 13.19 -5.86
CA VAL A 131 14.81 12.71 -4.50
C VAL A 131 14.14 11.36 -4.40
N ASN A 132 14.92 10.29 -4.53
CA ASN A 132 14.36 8.95 -4.40
C ASN A 132 13.76 8.81 -3.00
N ALA A 133 12.45 8.56 -2.95
CA ALA A 133 11.85 8.01 -1.74
C ALA A 133 12.64 6.75 -1.39
N ILE A 134 13.02 6.60 -0.13
CA ILE A 134 13.59 5.33 0.33
C ILE A 134 12.49 4.31 0.08
N GLN A 135 12.71 3.44 -0.92
CA GLN A 135 11.78 2.36 -1.19
C GLN A 135 11.75 1.51 0.08
N MET A 136 10.56 1.30 0.64
CA MET A 136 10.38 0.04 1.36
C MET A 136 10.74 -1.03 0.33
N LYS A 137 11.84 -1.74 0.56
CA LYS A 137 11.78 -3.17 0.26
C LYS A 137 10.55 -3.62 1.01
N GLU A 138 9.55 -4.10 0.27
CA GLU A 138 8.28 -4.57 0.81
C GLU A 138 8.56 -5.30 2.12
N THR A 139 8.03 -4.77 3.23
CA THR A 139 8.40 -5.34 4.53
C THR A 139 7.93 -6.79 4.58
N VAL A 140 8.55 -7.62 5.40
CA VAL A 140 8.07 -9.00 5.57
C VAL A 140 6.59 -9.01 5.96
N GLU A 141 6.14 -8.00 6.72
CA GLU A 141 4.74 -7.79 7.12
C GLU A 141 3.84 -7.45 5.92
N GLU A 142 4.25 -6.51 5.06
CA GLU A 142 3.50 -6.14 3.85
C GLU A 142 3.42 -7.32 2.88
N ASN A 143 4.53 -8.02 2.66
CA ASN A 143 4.59 -9.23 1.83
C ASN A 143 3.65 -10.32 2.36
N THR A 144 3.70 -10.58 3.67
CA THR A 144 2.84 -11.57 4.31
C THR A 144 1.38 -11.18 4.20
N SER A 145 1.03 -9.93 4.53
CA SER A 145 -0.33 -9.40 4.41
C SER A 145 -0.87 -9.48 2.98
N THR A 146 -0.05 -9.10 1.99
CA THR A 146 -0.44 -9.19 0.57
C THR A 146 -0.67 -10.64 0.16
N THR A 147 0.23 -11.55 0.54
CA THR A 147 0.11 -12.98 0.27
C THR A 147 -1.14 -13.58 0.92
N GLU A 148 -1.43 -13.18 2.15
CA GLU A 148 -2.60 -13.64 2.90
C GLU A 148 -3.91 -13.13 2.29
N ARG A 149 -3.97 -11.85 1.89
CA ARG A 149 -5.14 -11.31 1.16
C ARG A 149 -5.37 -12.04 -0.16
N VAL A 150 -4.31 -12.28 -0.94
CA VAL A 150 -4.40 -13.05 -2.18
C VAL A 150 -4.91 -14.47 -1.90
N PHE A 151 -4.47 -15.09 -0.79
CA PHE A 151 -4.95 -16.40 -0.40
C PHE A 151 -6.44 -16.37 -0.01
N GLN A 152 -6.88 -15.39 0.79
CA GLN A 152 -8.28 -15.20 1.15
C GLN A 152 -9.18 -15.03 -0.09
N ASP A 153 -8.78 -14.19 -1.04
CA ASP A 153 -9.52 -13.98 -2.30
C ASP A 153 -9.62 -15.27 -3.12
N ARG A 154 -8.55 -16.08 -3.12
CA ARG A 154 -8.53 -17.38 -3.81
C ARG A 154 -9.47 -18.39 -3.16
N GLN A 155 -9.73 -18.33 -1.86
CA GLN A 155 -10.66 -19.26 -1.20
C GLN A 155 -12.06 -19.22 -1.82
N TYR A 156 -12.56 -18.04 -2.15
CA TYR A 156 -13.86 -17.89 -2.81
C TYR A 156 -13.86 -18.48 -4.22
N GLN A 157 -12.73 -18.40 -4.94
CA GLN A 157 -12.59 -19.03 -6.25
C GLN A 157 -12.58 -20.56 -6.15
N VAL A 158 -11.91 -21.10 -5.11
CA VAL A 158 -11.91 -22.54 -4.82
C VAL A 158 -13.32 -23.01 -4.51
N ASP A 159 -14.03 -22.34 -3.60
CA ASP A 159 -15.40 -22.68 -3.24
C ASP A 159 -16.33 -22.68 -4.47
N ALA A 160 -16.26 -21.62 -5.26
CA ALA A 160 -17.06 -21.50 -6.48
C ALA A 160 -16.72 -22.59 -7.50
N ALA A 161 -15.47 -23.01 -7.61
CA ALA A 161 -15.07 -24.11 -8.47
C ALA A 161 -15.61 -25.46 -7.96
N ILE A 162 -15.47 -25.75 -6.66
CA ILE A 162 -16.00 -26.96 -6.05
C ILE A 162 -17.51 -27.06 -6.28
N VAL A 163 -18.26 -26.00 -5.95
CA VAL A 163 -19.72 -25.97 -6.12
C VAL A 163 -20.10 -26.15 -7.59
N ARG A 164 -19.38 -25.55 -8.53
CA ARG A 164 -19.65 -25.69 -9.97
C ARG A 164 -19.43 -27.12 -10.48
N ILE A 165 -18.32 -27.74 -10.10
CA ILE A 165 -18.00 -29.13 -10.45
C ILE A 165 -19.06 -30.06 -9.86
N MET A 166 -19.31 -29.95 -8.56
CA MET A 166 -20.23 -30.83 -7.84
C MET A 166 -21.68 -30.65 -8.29
N LYS A 167 -22.11 -29.42 -8.62
CA LYS A 167 -23.44 -29.18 -9.19
C LYS A 167 -23.65 -29.89 -10.52
N THR A 168 -22.60 -30.04 -11.32
CA THR A 168 -22.63 -30.69 -12.64
C THR A 168 -22.54 -32.21 -12.52
N ARG A 169 -21.62 -32.71 -11.69
CA ARG A 169 -21.36 -34.15 -11.53
C ARG A 169 -22.35 -34.85 -10.59
N LYS A 170 -22.96 -34.10 -9.66
CA LYS A 170 -23.84 -34.55 -8.57
C LYS A 170 -23.20 -35.47 -7.54
N VAL A 171 -22.40 -36.43 -8.00
CA VAL A 171 -21.62 -37.36 -7.18
C VAL A 171 -20.20 -37.43 -7.75
N LEU A 172 -19.17 -37.27 -6.93
CA LEU A 172 -17.78 -37.33 -7.39
C LEU A 172 -16.85 -37.84 -6.28
N SER A 173 -15.85 -38.65 -6.65
CA SER A 173 -14.84 -39.10 -5.70
C SER A 173 -13.85 -37.98 -5.38
N HIS A 174 -13.23 -38.04 -4.19
CA HIS A 174 -12.25 -37.06 -3.74
C HIS A 174 -11.11 -36.90 -4.75
N THR A 175 -10.53 -38.00 -5.23
CA THR A 175 -9.43 -37.96 -6.20
C THR A 175 -9.83 -37.23 -7.48
N LEU A 176 -11.01 -37.53 -8.04
CA LEU A 176 -11.49 -36.91 -9.28
C LEU A 176 -11.83 -35.42 -9.07
N LEU A 177 -12.44 -35.07 -7.93
CA LEU A 177 -12.71 -33.69 -7.56
C LEU A 177 -11.41 -32.88 -7.48
N ILE A 178 -10.38 -33.42 -6.82
CA ILE A 178 -9.08 -32.78 -6.71
C ILE A 178 -8.42 -32.62 -8.09
N THR A 179 -8.50 -33.63 -8.96
CA THR A 179 -7.99 -33.53 -10.33
C THR A 179 -8.68 -32.44 -11.14
N GLU A 180 -10.02 -32.38 -11.12
CA GLU A 180 -10.77 -31.33 -11.83
C GLU A 180 -10.46 -29.93 -11.26
N LEU A 181 -10.31 -29.81 -9.94
CA LEU A 181 -9.92 -28.56 -9.30
C LEU A 181 -8.53 -28.08 -9.74
N PHE A 182 -7.53 -28.97 -9.82
CA PHE A 182 -6.20 -28.60 -10.31
C PHE A 182 -6.19 -28.23 -11.81
N GLN A 183 -7.09 -28.79 -12.61
CA GLN A 183 -7.24 -28.40 -14.01
C GLN A 183 -7.89 -27.02 -14.15
N GLN A 184 -8.87 -26.70 -13.30
CA GLN A 184 -9.61 -25.45 -13.37
C GLN A 184 -8.89 -24.27 -12.70
N LEU A 185 -8.19 -24.52 -11.58
CA LEU A 185 -7.54 -23.49 -10.76
C LEU A 185 -6.09 -23.30 -11.22
N LYS A 186 -5.83 -22.20 -11.94
CA LYS A 186 -4.50 -21.85 -12.47
C LYS A 186 -3.58 -21.17 -11.46
N PHE A 187 -3.60 -21.64 -10.21
CA PHE A 187 -2.71 -21.12 -9.16
C PHE A 187 -2.32 -22.24 -8.18
N PRO A 188 -1.15 -22.14 -7.54
CA PRO A 188 -0.70 -23.15 -6.59
C PRO A 188 -1.60 -23.16 -5.34
N ILE A 189 -2.10 -24.34 -4.98
CA ILE A 189 -2.94 -24.59 -3.80
C ILE A 189 -2.43 -25.85 -3.11
N LYS A 190 -2.29 -25.80 -1.79
CA LYS A 190 -1.91 -26.99 -1.02
C LYS A 190 -3.12 -27.91 -0.88
N PRO A 191 -2.97 -29.24 -1.01
CA PRO A 191 -4.08 -30.19 -0.80
C PRO A 191 -4.79 -30.04 0.55
N ALA A 192 -4.06 -29.64 1.59
CA ALA A 192 -4.63 -29.36 2.92
C ALA A 192 -5.64 -28.21 2.90
N ASP A 193 -5.41 -27.18 2.09
CA ASP A 193 -6.31 -26.03 1.97
C ASP A 193 -7.57 -26.40 1.19
N LEU A 194 -7.45 -27.21 0.12
CA LEU A 194 -8.60 -27.77 -0.59
C LEU A 194 -9.48 -28.60 0.34
N LYS A 195 -8.87 -29.45 1.17
CA LYS A 195 -9.61 -30.24 2.18
C LYS A 195 -10.39 -29.34 3.13
N LYS A 196 -9.76 -28.30 3.69
CA LYS A 196 -10.45 -27.31 4.55
C LYS A 196 -11.64 -26.65 3.86
N ARG A 197 -11.50 -26.30 2.58
CA ARG A 197 -12.62 -25.72 1.80
C ARG A 197 -13.75 -26.72 1.58
N ILE A 198 -13.43 -27.98 1.29
CA ILE A 198 -14.44 -29.04 1.14
C ILE A 198 -15.19 -29.26 2.47
N GLU A 199 -14.50 -29.33 3.62
CA GLU A 199 -15.17 -29.44 4.92
C GLU A 199 -16.08 -28.22 5.17
N SER A 200 -15.60 -27.00 4.90
CA SER A 200 -16.42 -25.80 5.06
C SER A 200 -17.67 -25.81 4.17
N LEU A 201 -17.63 -26.43 3.00
CA LEU A 201 -18.79 -26.59 2.12
C LEU A 201 -19.73 -27.71 2.59
N ILE A 202 -19.22 -28.72 3.30
CA ILE A 202 -20.04 -29.73 3.97
C ILE A 202 -20.77 -29.11 5.17
N ASP A 203 -20.07 -28.36 6.01
CA ASP A 203 -20.64 -27.65 7.18
C ASP A 203 -21.73 -26.64 6.77
N ARG A 204 -21.61 -26.09 5.55
CA ARG A 204 -22.58 -25.16 4.94
C ARG A 204 -23.65 -25.86 4.10
N GLU A 205 -23.73 -27.19 4.17
CA GLU A 205 -24.74 -28.03 3.50
C GLU A 205 -24.77 -27.90 1.96
N TYR A 206 -23.65 -27.51 1.33
CA TYR A 206 -23.51 -27.58 -0.14
C TYR A 206 -23.15 -29.00 -0.61
N LEU A 207 -22.45 -29.75 0.23
CA LEU A 207 -21.97 -31.10 -0.02
C LEU A 207 -22.25 -32.00 1.18
N GLU A 208 -22.32 -33.30 0.95
CA GLU A 208 -22.20 -34.30 2.01
C GLU A 208 -21.24 -35.40 1.59
N ARG A 209 -20.74 -36.15 2.57
CA ARG A 209 -20.01 -37.39 2.29
C ARG A 209 -21.01 -38.53 2.14
N ASP A 210 -20.73 -39.43 1.20
CA ASP A 210 -21.54 -40.64 1.06
C ASP A 210 -21.50 -41.49 2.35
N LYS A 211 -22.64 -42.10 2.69
CA LYS A 211 -22.83 -42.87 3.93
C LYS A 211 -21.96 -44.12 3.98
N ASN A 212 -21.67 -44.73 2.83
CA ASN A 212 -20.91 -45.96 2.72
C ASN A 212 -19.43 -45.71 2.42
N ASN A 213 -19.11 -44.60 1.76
CA ASN A 213 -17.74 -44.25 1.40
C ASN A 213 -17.41 -42.76 1.62
N PRO A 214 -16.66 -42.41 2.68
CA PRO A 214 -16.24 -41.03 2.96
C PRO A 214 -15.37 -40.36 1.89
N GLN A 215 -14.88 -41.11 0.89
CA GLN A 215 -14.14 -40.59 -0.27
C GLN A 215 -15.04 -40.17 -1.42
N ILE A 216 -16.36 -40.28 -1.29
CA ILE A 216 -17.34 -39.84 -2.28
C ILE A 216 -18.10 -38.65 -1.69
N TYR A 217 -18.27 -37.60 -2.50
CA TYR A 217 -19.07 -36.44 -2.15
C TYR A 217 -20.35 -36.40 -2.98
N ASN A 218 -21.46 -36.03 -2.35
CA ASN A 218 -22.74 -35.77 -2.99
C ASN A 218 -23.05 -34.27 -2.91
N TYR A 219 -23.65 -33.71 -3.95
CA TYR A 219 -24.11 -32.32 -3.98
C TYR A 219 -25.54 -32.20 -3.43
N LEU A 220 -25.75 -31.27 -2.50
CA LEU A 220 -27.01 -31.14 -1.76
C LEU A 220 -27.92 -29.99 -2.23
N ALA A 221 -27.37 -28.98 -2.92
CA ALA A 221 -28.07 -27.75 -3.30
C ALA A 221 -28.64 -27.73 -4.73
#